data_AF-A0A844G9F8-F1
#
_entry.id   AF-A0A844G9F8-F1
#
_cell.length_a   1.000
_cell.length_b   1.000
_cell.length_c   1.000
_cell.angle_alpha   90.00
_cell.angle_beta   90.00
_cell.angle_gamma   90.00
#
_symmetry.space_group_name_H-M   'P 1'
#
loop_
_entity.id
_entity.type
_entity.pdbx_description
1 polymer ?
#
loop_
_entity_poly.entity_id
_entity_poly.type
_entity_poly.pdbx_seq_one_letter_code
_entity_poly.pdbx_strand_id
1 'polypeptide(L)'
;MFRRNLCFAAVLLAVGVFAADVRAPQELKLERATYHKITISWKYPADGTRIANYRVYRDGVEISRPVGERFSDAGVLPGRFYEYRVDAVTVGGNASAMSEPLKVKTFDSVEFAQHEQIELVVDSLHDTPAESLTALSLFSAVKAGIESLTGGGVVMNTFDSELISRMISDELEIIRSA
;
A
#
# COMPACT_ATOMS: atom_id res chain seq x y z
N MET A 1 65.80 -37.87 -20.06
CA MET A 1 65.26 -38.04 -21.43
C MET A 1 63.82 -37.54 -21.41
N PHE A 2 63.51 -36.55 -22.25
CA PHE A 2 62.22 -35.89 -22.42
C PHE A 2 61.03 -36.85 -22.57
N ARG A 3 59.84 -36.48 -22.05
CA ARG A 3 58.64 -36.19 -22.86
C ARG A 3 57.50 -35.55 -22.05
N ARG A 4 57.04 -34.41 -22.58
CA ARG A 4 55.83 -33.63 -22.29
C ARG A 4 54.56 -34.43 -22.64
N ASN A 5 53.42 -33.97 -22.10
CA ASN A 5 52.02 -34.04 -22.60
C ASN A 5 51.08 -34.55 -21.50
N LEU A 6 49.94 -33.95 -21.16
CA LEU A 6 49.15 -32.88 -21.78
C LEU A 6 48.17 -32.40 -20.69
N CYS A 7 48.11 -31.09 -20.42
CA CYS A 7 47.06 -30.51 -19.58
C CYS A 7 45.72 -30.62 -20.32
N PHE A 8 44.76 -31.38 -19.79
CA PHE A 8 43.36 -31.25 -20.16
C PHE A 8 42.72 -30.18 -19.26
N ALA A 9 42.88 -28.91 -19.66
CA ALA A 9 42.02 -27.85 -19.17
C ALA A 9 40.70 -27.95 -19.93
N ALA A 10 39.68 -28.51 -19.28
CA ALA A 10 38.31 -28.44 -19.77
C ALA A 10 37.87 -26.97 -19.68
N VAL A 11 37.84 -26.28 -20.82
CA VAL A 11 37.17 -24.98 -20.93
C VAL A 11 35.68 -25.28 -20.98
N LEU A 12 35.04 -25.26 -19.81
CA LEU A 12 33.59 -25.23 -19.72
C LEU A 12 33.17 -23.82 -20.15
N LEU A 13 32.77 -23.67 -21.41
CA LEU A 13 32.16 -22.44 -21.90
C LEU A 13 30.76 -22.38 -21.30
N ALA A 14 30.67 -21.90 -20.06
CA ALA A 14 29.40 -21.46 -19.50
C ALA A 14 28.94 -20.30 -20.39
N VAL A 15 28.05 -20.59 -21.33
CA VAL A 15 27.25 -19.57 -22.00
C VAL A 15 26.43 -18.96 -20.88
N GLY A 16 26.95 -17.89 -20.28
CA GLY A 16 26.20 -17.05 -19.38
C GLY A 16 25.02 -16.53 -20.20
N VAL A 17 23.85 -17.10 -19.96
CA VAL A 17 22.61 -16.44 -20.33
C VAL A 17 22.63 -15.16 -19.50
N PHE A 18 22.98 -14.04 -20.13
CA PHE A 18 22.72 -12.73 -19.56
C PHE A 18 21.20 -12.62 -19.51
N ALA A 19 20.59 -13.04 -18.40
CA ALA A 19 19.26 -12.57 -18.07
C ALA A 19 19.37 -11.04 -18.09
N ALA A 20 18.62 -10.38 -18.96
CA ALA A 20 18.55 -8.93 -18.96
C ALA A 20 18.26 -8.50 -17.52
N ASP A 21 19.08 -7.60 -16.98
CA ASP A 21 18.95 -7.14 -15.61
C ASP A 21 17.58 -6.45 -15.45
N VAL A 22 16.62 -7.16 -14.85
CA VAL A 22 15.26 -6.64 -14.64
C VAL A 22 15.33 -5.70 -13.45
N ARG A 23 15.14 -4.40 -13.69
CA ARG A 23 15.24 -3.38 -12.64
C ARG A 23 14.16 -3.57 -11.58
N ALA A 24 14.50 -3.27 -10.33
CA ALA A 24 13.54 -3.29 -9.24
C ALA A 24 12.50 -2.15 -9.38
N PRO A 25 11.26 -2.36 -8.90
CA PRO A 25 10.32 -1.28 -8.66
C PRO A 25 10.94 -0.18 -7.76
N GLN A 26 10.62 1.07 -8.10
CA GLN A 26 11.12 2.27 -7.43
C GLN A 26 9.95 3.07 -6.85
N GLU A 27 10.28 4.10 -6.07
CA GLU A 27 9.27 5.02 -5.50
C GLU A 27 8.14 4.32 -4.75
N LEU A 28 8.44 3.19 -4.08
CA LEU A 28 7.48 2.51 -3.23
C LEU A 28 7.08 3.46 -2.08
N LYS A 29 5.80 3.80 -2.03
CA LYS A 29 5.29 4.78 -1.08
C LYS A 29 3.94 4.37 -0.49
N LEU A 30 3.70 4.84 0.71
CA LEU A 30 2.39 4.80 1.34
C LEU A 30 1.51 5.83 0.65
N GLU A 31 0.31 5.40 0.24
CA GLU A 31 -0.72 6.36 -0.15
C GLU A 31 -1.72 6.62 0.96
N ARG A 32 -2.11 5.56 1.69
CA ARG A 32 -3.09 5.66 2.77
C ARG A 32 -2.99 4.48 3.71
N ALA A 33 -3.20 4.73 5.00
CA ALA A 33 -3.37 3.71 6.02
C ALA A 33 -4.58 4.07 6.88
N THR A 34 -5.32 3.06 7.33
CA THR A 34 -6.37 3.13 8.35
C THR A 34 -6.15 2.02 9.38
N TYR A 35 -7.21 1.56 10.05
CA TYR A 35 -7.15 0.50 11.06
C TYR A 35 -6.89 -0.86 10.42
N HIS A 36 -7.66 -1.20 9.39
CA HIS A 36 -7.62 -2.50 8.73
C HIS A 36 -7.23 -2.45 7.26
N LYS A 37 -6.78 -1.29 6.77
CA LYS A 37 -6.45 -1.13 5.35
C LYS A 37 -5.20 -0.29 5.13
N ILE A 38 -4.34 -0.76 4.24
CA ILE A 38 -3.17 -0.02 3.76
C ILE A 38 -3.22 -0.02 2.23
N THR A 39 -2.98 1.13 1.61
CA THR A 39 -2.75 1.22 0.16
C THR A 39 -1.37 1.78 -0.12
N ILE A 40 -0.61 1.03 -0.93
CA ILE A 40 0.72 1.38 -1.39
C ILE A 40 0.74 1.48 -2.91
N SER A 41 1.66 2.29 -3.42
CA SER A 41 1.97 2.34 -4.85
C SER A 41 3.47 2.46 -5.09
N TRP A 42 3.87 2.11 -6.29
CA TRP A 42 5.25 2.17 -6.75
C TRP A 42 5.29 2.60 -8.22
N LYS A 43 6.50 2.68 -8.77
CA LYS A 43 6.74 2.90 -10.19
C LYS A 43 7.73 1.89 -10.73
N TYR A 44 7.44 1.34 -11.91
CA TYR A 44 8.44 0.61 -12.67
C TYR A 44 9.20 1.56 -13.61
N PRO A 45 10.54 1.49 -13.66
CA PRO A 45 11.31 2.34 -14.54
C PRO A 45 10.97 2.13 -16.03
N ALA A 46 10.77 3.21 -16.80
CA ALA A 46 10.42 3.14 -18.22
C ALA A 46 11.63 2.81 -19.12
N ASP A 47 12.17 1.58 -19.03
CA ASP A 47 13.23 1.06 -19.92
C ASP A 47 12.70 0.20 -21.09
N GLY A 48 11.37 0.09 -21.24
CA GLY A 48 10.76 -0.74 -22.27
C GLY A 48 10.61 -2.22 -21.89
N THR A 49 10.98 -2.62 -20.67
CA THR A 49 10.69 -3.96 -20.16
C THR A 49 9.19 -4.16 -20.00
N ARG A 50 8.68 -5.29 -20.50
CA ARG A 50 7.26 -5.66 -20.37
C ARG A 50 7.02 -6.46 -19.09
N ILE A 51 6.33 -5.84 -18.13
CA ILE A 51 5.92 -6.47 -16.87
C ILE A 51 4.61 -7.22 -17.06
N ALA A 52 4.55 -8.47 -16.58
CA ALA A 52 3.35 -9.30 -16.55
C ALA A 52 2.56 -9.09 -15.26
N ASN A 53 3.26 -9.05 -14.13
CA ASN A 53 2.71 -8.71 -12.81
C ASN A 53 3.83 -8.26 -11.87
N TYR A 54 3.44 -7.84 -10.68
CA TYR A 54 4.31 -7.61 -9.56
C TYR A 54 4.04 -8.65 -8.49
N ARG A 55 4.99 -8.90 -7.59
CA ARG A 55 4.75 -9.64 -6.35
C ARG A 55 4.90 -8.69 -5.18
N VAL A 56 3.88 -8.62 -4.34
CA VAL A 56 3.87 -7.78 -3.14
C VAL A 56 4.12 -8.65 -1.92
N TYR A 57 5.07 -8.23 -1.11
CA TYR A 57 5.46 -8.90 0.11
C TYR A 57 5.13 -8.01 1.31
N ARG A 58 4.60 -8.63 2.36
CA ARG A 58 4.41 -8.03 3.68
C ARG A 58 5.16 -8.85 4.71
N ASP A 59 6.05 -8.21 5.45
CA ASP A 59 6.91 -8.84 6.45
C ASP A 59 7.67 -10.06 5.91
N GLY A 60 8.10 -9.97 4.65
CA GLY A 60 8.82 -11.03 3.94
C GLY A 60 7.96 -12.13 3.31
N VAL A 61 6.64 -12.12 3.50
CA VAL A 61 5.72 -13.12 2.91
C VAL A 61 5.02 -12.52 1.70
N GLU A 62 5.00 -13.25 0.58
CA GLU A 62 4.23 -12.86 -0.61
C GLU A 62 2.73 -12.93 -0.30
N ILE A 63 2.02 -11.81 -0.47
CA ILE A 63 0.58 -11.71 -0.16
C ILE A 63 -0.28 -11.42 -1.40
N SER A 64 0.31 -10.99 -2.52
CA SER A 64 -0.46 -10.63 -3.72
C SER A 64 0.39 -10.59 -4.98
N ARG A 65 -0.29 -10.70 -6.14
CA ARG A 65 0.29 -10.59 -7.49
C ARG A 65 -0.46 -9.60 -8.40
N PRO A 66 -0.47 -8.29 -8.10
CA PRO A 66 -1.19 -7.32 -8.90
C PRO A 66 -0.55 -7.12 -10.28
N VAL A 67 -1.37 -6.79 -11.28
CA VAL A 67 -0.89 -6.42 -12.63
C VAL A 67 -0.52 -4.94 -12.70
N GLY A 68 -1.13 -4.10 -11.85
CA GLY A 68 -0.85 -2.67 -11.77
C GLY A 68 0.17 -2.29 -10.70
N GLU A 69 0.59 -1.03 -10.70
CA GLU A 69 1.59 -0.47 -9.78
C GLU A 69 1.00 0.02 -8.43
N ARG A 70 -0.13 -0.57 -8.03
CA ARG A 70 -0.91 -0.20 -6.84
C ARG A 70 -1.44 -1.46 -6.19
N PHE A 71 -1.38 -1.51 -4.86
CA PHE A 71 -1.97 -2.60 -4.08
C PHE A 71 -2.65 -2.07 -2.81
N SER A 72 -3.81 -2.66 -2.50
CA SER A 72 -4.54 -2.40 -1.25
C SER A 72 -4.59 -3.67 -0.42
N ASP A 73 -4.05 -3.61 0.79
CA ASP A 73 -3.99 -4.68 1.76
C ASP A 73 -5.08 -4.49 2.82
N ALA A 74 -6.00 -5.45 2.92
CA ALA A 74 -7.07 -5.48 3.91
C ALA A 74 -6.83 -6.53 5.02
N GLY A 75 -5.66 -7.20 5.02
CA GLY A 75 -5.30 -8.23 5.98
C GLY A 75 -4.45 -7.72 7.14
N VAL A 76 -4.46 -6.41 7.40
CA VAL A 76 -3.68 -5.74 8.44
C VAL A 76 -4.54 -5.48 9.67
N LEU A 77 -3.89 -5.44 10.82
CA LEU A 77 -4.48 -5.16 12.12
C LEU A 77 -4.07 -3.77 12.65
N PRO A 78 -4.90 -3.13 13.49
CA PRO A 78 -4.60 -1.84 14.14
C PRO A 78 -3.32 -1.83 14.97
N GLY A 79 -2.70 -0.65 15.08
CA GLY A 79 -1.54 -0.37 15.93
C GLY A 79 -0.25 -1.12 15.58
N ARG A 80 -0.18 -1.73 14.38
CA ARG A 80 0.95 -2.56 13.97
C ARG A 80 1.80 -1.90 12.90
N PHE A 81 3.11 -2.15 12.99
CA PHE A 81 4.05 -1.86 11.91
C PHE A 81 4.11 -3.02 10.93
N TYR A 82 4.19 -2.69 9.65
CA TYR A 82 4.38 -3.64 8.54
C TYR A 82 5.51 -3.14 7.63
N GLU A 83 6.30 -4.06 7.10
CA GLU A 83 7.27 -3.78 6.05
C GLU A 83 6.79 -4.34 4.71
N TYR A 84 6.67 -3.46 3.71
CA TYR A 84 6.31 -3.84 2.34
C TYR A 84 7.52 -3.80 1.41
N ARG A 85 7.57 -4.77 0.50
CA ARG A 85 8.49 -4.80 -0.63
C ARG A 85 7.77 -5.30 -1.88
N VAL A 86 8.26 -4.90 -3.05
CA VAL A 86 7.69 -5.30 -4.33
C VAL A 86 8.79 -5.73 -5.28
N ASP A 87 8.57 -6.82 -6.02
CA ASP A 87 9.37 -7.14 -7.21
C ASP A 87 8.49 -7.17 -8.46
N ALA A 88 9.11 -7.01 -9.62
CA ALA A 88 8.45 -7.07 -10.91
C ALA A 88 8.75 -8.40 -11.60
N VAL A 89 7.74 -9.00 -12.23
CA VAL A 89 7.87 -10.22 -13.02
C VAL A 89 7.55 -9.90 -14.47
N THR A 90 8.52 -10.14 -15.35
CA THR A 90 8.39 -9.89 -16.79
C THR A 90 7.48 -10.92 -17.47
N VAL A 91 7.01 -10.61 -18.69
CA VAL A 91 6.28 -11.58 -19.53
C VAL A 91 7.10 -12.84 -19.84
N GLY A 92 8.43 -12.75 -19.80
CA GLY A 92 9.34 -13.90 -19.94
C GLY A 92 9.53 -14.73 -18.68
N GLY A 93 8.90 -14.36 -17.56
CA GLY A 93 9.01 -15.06 -16.27
C GLY A 93 10.23 -14.69 -15.42
N ASN A 94 11.09 -13.78 -15.89
CA ASN A 94 12.21 -13.26 -15.10
C ASN A 94 11.70 -12.27 -14.05
N ALA A 95 12.21 -12.37 -12.82
CA ALA A 95 11.90 -11.47 -11.72
C ALA A 95 13.03 -10.46 -11.49
N SER A 96 12.69 -9.26 -11.04
CA SER A 96 13.64 -8.25 -10.58
C SER A 96 14.16 -8.54 -9.17
N ALA A 97 15.16 -7.76 -8.74
CA ALA A 97 15.38 -7.54 -7.31
C ALA A 97 14.15 -6.87 -6.65
N MET A 98 14.02 -7.01 -5.33
CA MET A 98 12.98 -6.32 -4.56
C MET A 98 13.27 -4.81 -4.50
N SER A 99 12.22 -4.01 -4.37
CA SER A 99 12.30 -2.60 -4.04
C SER A 99 12.98 -2.36 -2.69
N GLU A 100 13.34 -1.11 -2.42
CA GLU A 100 13.61 -0.66 -1.06
C GLU A 100 12.39 -0.93 -0.14
N PRO A 101 12.62 -1.25 1.14
CA PRO A 101 11.55 -1.54 2.08
C PRO A 101 10.77 -0.28 2.44
N LEU A 102 9.45 -0.40 2.46
CA LEU A 102 8.53 0.62 2.96
C LEU A 102 7.95 0.18 4.30
N LYS A 103 8.33 0.87 5.38
CA LYS A 103 7.76 0.65 6.72
C LYS A 103 6.58 1.58 6.96
N VAL A 104 5.45 1.01 7.35
CA VAL A 104 4.20 1.74 7.60
C VAL A 104 3.56 1.26 8.88
N LYS A 105 2.78 2.12 9.54
CA LYS A 105 2.01 1.81 10.74
C LYS A 105 0.51 1.98 10.45
N THR A 106 -0.31 1.03 10.87
CA THR A 106 -1.77 1.22 10.92
C THR A 106 -2.15 2.15 12.07
N PHE A 107 -3.38 2.69 12.03
CA PHE A 107 -3.89 3.51 13.13
C PHE A 107 -3.98 2.69 14.42
N ASP A 108 -3.63 3.31 15.53
CA ASP A 108 -3.75 2.70 16.85
C ASP A 108 -5.24 2.55 17.19
N SER A 109 -5.65 1.34 17.54
CA SER A 109 -6.99 1.13 18.10
C SER A 109 -7.07 1.80 19.47
N VAL A 110 -8.25 2.37 19.78
CA VAL A 110 -8.50 3.03 21.05
C VAL A 110 -9.54 2.22 21.82
N GLU A 111 -9.24 1.84 23.06
CA GLU A 111 -10.17 1.13 23.93
C GLU A 111 -11.21 2.09 24.52
N PHE A 112 -12.33 2.26 23.81
CA PHE A 112 -13.58 2.74 24.38
C PHE A 112 -14.73 1.86 23.90
N ALA A 113 -15.88 1.88 24.60
CA ALA A 113 -17.03 1.05 24.23
C ALA A 113 -17.42 1.30 22.76
N GLN A 114 -17.60 0.21 22.00
CA GLN A 114 -18.02 0.23 20.59
C GLN A 114 -17.00 0.88 19.61
N HIS A 115 -15.71 0.96 19.96
CA HIS A 115 -14.66 1.48 19.07
C HIS A 115 -14.64 0.82 17.67
N GLU A 116 -14.96 -0.47 17.58
CA GLU A 116 -15.02 -1.21 16.32
C GLU A 116 -15.91 -0.54 15.26
N GLN A 117 -17.03 0.06 15.67
CA GLN A 117 -17.94 0.74 14.74
C GLN A 117 -17.33 2.02 14.16
N ILE A 118 -16.53 2.72 14.96
CA ILE A 118 -15.80 3.91 14.52
C ILE A 118 -14.65 3.50 13.58
N GLU A 119 -13.95 2.42 13.89
CA GLU A 119 -12.90 1.88 13.02
C GLU A 119 -13.46 1.49 11.65
N LEU A 120 -14.61 0.80 11.60
CA LEU A 120 -15.29 0.44 10.35
C LEU A 120 -15.69 1.64 9.51
N VAL A 121 -16.16 2.71 10.16
CA VAL A 121 -16.49 3.97 9.48
C VAL A 121 -15.23 4.58 8.87
N VAL A 122 -14.13 4.65 9.62
CA VAL A 122 -12.86 5.18 9.13
C VAL A 122 -12.31 4.32 7.97
N ASP A 123 -12.37 2.99 8.10
CA ASP A 123 -11.96 2.07 7.04
C ASP A 123 -12.83 2.21 5.77
N SER A 124 -14.13 2.52 5.92
CA SER A 124 -15.02 2.77 4.77
C SER A 124 -14.61 3.98 3.94
N LEU A 125 -13.94 4.95 4.57
CA LEU A 125 -13.42 6.14 3.89
C LEU A 125 -12.09 5.90 3.19
N HIS A 126 -11.44 4.75 3.39
CA HIS A 126 -10.11 4.48 2.83
C HIS A 126 -10.06 4.55 1.31
N ASP A 127 -11.14 4.24 0.61
CA ASP A 127 -11.17 4.31 -0.86
C ASP A 127 -11.65 5.67 -1.39
N THR A 128 -12.07 6.58 -0.51
CA THR A 128 -12.51 7.93 -0.90
C THR A 128 -11.31 8.72 -1.46
N PRO A 129 -11.38 9.26 -2.69
CA PRO A 129 -10.35 10.14 -3.22
C PRO A 129 -10.12 11.33 -2.31
N ALA A 130 -8.87 11.82 -2.22
CA ALA A 130 -8.55 12.93 -1.33
C ALA A 130 -9.38 14.19 -1.65
N GLU A 131 -9.65 14.47 -2.93
CA GLU A 131 -10.52 15.57 -3.32
C GLU A 131 -11.98 15.40 -2.84
N SER A 132 -12.43 14.16 -2.69
CA SER A 132 -13.79 13.80 -2.25
C SER A 132 -13.94 13.73 -0.73
N LEU A 133 -12.82 13.75 0.01
CA LEU A 133 -12.82 13.95 1.46
C LEU A 133 -13.22 15.40 1.76
N THR A 134 -14.53 15.63 1.85
CA THR A 134 -15.15 16.92 2.18
C THR A 134 -15.65 16.90 3.62
N ALA A 135 -15.96 18.07 4.16
CA ALA A 135 -16.67 18.18 5.44
C ALA A 135 -17.96 17.34 5.48
N LEU A 136 -18.67 17.23 4.35
CA LEU A 136 -19.87 16.39 4.21
C LEU A 136 -19.55 14.89 4.32
N SER A 137 -18.45 14.43 3.73
CA SER A 137 -18.04 13.02 3.86
C SER A 137 -17.66 12.67 5.30
N LEU A 138 -16.97 13.58 5.99
CA LEU A 138 -16.60 13.41 7.39
C LEU A 138 -17.85 13.45 8.30
N PHE A 139 -18.76 14.38 8.06
CA PHE A 139 -20.02 14.47 8.78
C PHE A 139 -20.88 13.21 8.57
N SER A 140 -20.97 12.72 7.33
CA SER A 140 -21.68 11.48 7.01
C SER A 140 -21.07 10.29 7.73
N ALA A 141 -19.74 10.23 7.84
CA ALA A 141 -19.02 9.20 8.58
C ALA A 141 -19.31 9.28 10.09
N VAL A 142 -19.18 10.47 10.70
CA VAL A 142 -19.51 10.69 12.13
C VAL A 142 -20.96 10.31 12.43
N LYS A 143 -21.90 10.71 11.56
CA LYS A 143 -23.31 10.32 11.65
C LYS A 143 -23.48 8.80 11.58
N ALA A 144 -22.87 8.14 10.59
CA ALA A 144 -22.95 6.69 10.45
C ALA A 144 -22.38 5.95 11.69
N GLY A 145 -21.30 6.47 12.28
CA GLY A 145 -20.76 5.96 13.54
C GLY A 145 -21.78 6.04 14.67
N ILE A 146 -22.40 7.21 14.88
CA ILE A 146 -23.39 7.41 15.94
C ILE A 146 -24.66 6.57 15.73
N GLU A 147 -25.10 6.42 14.48
CA GLU A 147 -26.24 5.54 14.13
C GLU A 147 -25.91 4.07 14.41
N SER A 148 -24.66 3.64 14.19
CA SER A 148 -24.18 2.29 14.54
C SER A 148 -24.23 2.02 16.05
N LEU A 149 -23.88 3.04 16.87
CA LEU A 149 -23.86 2.94 18.34
C LEU A 149 -25.26 2.86 18.95
N THR A 150 -26.19 3.62 18.37
CA THR A 150 -27.53 3.84 18.93
C THR A 150 -28.60 2.93 18.34
N GLY A 151 -28.31 2.24 17.23
CA GLY A 151 -29.26 1.34 16.56
C GLY A 151 -30.45 2.04 15.92
N GLY A 152 -30.42 3.38 15.84
CA GLY A 152 -31.48 4.22 15.30
C GLY A 152 -30.92 5.35 14.44
N GLY A 153 -31.74 5.88 13.52
CA GLY A 153 -31.38 7.05 12.74
C GLY A 153 -31.21 8.27 13.65
N VAL A 154 -30.06 8.94 13.56
CA VAL A 154 -29.77 10.13 14.36
C VAL A 154 -29.99 11.37 13.50
N VAL A 155 -30.98 12.16 13.91
CA VAL A 155 -31.26 13.46 13.31
C VAL A 155 -30.46 14.51 14.08
N MET A 156 -29.35 14.95 13.50
CA MET A 156 -28.50 16.00 14.06
C MET A 156 -29.05 17.40 13.69
N ASN A 157 -30.02 17.91 14.45
CA ASN A 157 -30.68 19.19 14.15
C ASN A 157 -29.94 20.44 14.67
N THR A 158 -28.93 20.29 15.53
CA THR A 158 -28.42 21.40 16.37
C THR A 158 -26.97 21.77 16.12
N PHE A 159 -26.42 21.41 14.97
CA PHE A 159 -25.10 21.88 14.58
C PHE A 159 -25.22 22.94 13.50
N ASP A 160 -24.59 24.10 13.72
CA ASP A 160 -24.38 25.08 12.67
C ASP A 160 -23.46 24.44 11.62
N SER A 161 -24.07 23.98 10.53
CA SER A 161 -23.37 23.31 9.43
C SER A 161 -22.31 24.19 8.79
N GLU A 162 -22.46 25.52 8.87
CA GLU A 162 -21.51 26.47 8.33
C GLU A 162 -20.28 26.58 9.24
N LEU A 163 -20.48 26.63 10.56
CA LEU A 163 -19.38 26.61 11.53
C LEU A 163 -18.57 25.31 11.44
N ILE A 164 -19.24 24.17 11.39
CA ILE A 164 -18.60 22.85 11.27
C ILE A 164 -17.88 22.71 9.92
N SER A 165 -18.52 23.13 8.83
CA SER A 165 -17.89 23.08 7.51
C SER A 165 -16.64 23.96 7.45
N ARG A 166 -16.63 25.14 8.09
CA ARG A 166 -15.44 25.99 8.20
C ARG A 166 -14.34 25.32 9.03
N MET A 167 -14.66 24.85 10.23
CA MET A 167 -13.69 24.17 11.11
C MET A 167 -13.04 22.95 10.43
N ILE A 168 -13.82 22.13 9.75
CA ILE A 168 -13.32 20.94 9.06
C ILE A 168 -12.56 21.32 7.78
N SER A 169 -13.00 22.33 7.03
CA SER A 169 -12.32 22.73 5.78
C SER A 169 -10.94 23.30 6.06
N ASP A 170 -10.81 24.12 7.12
CA ASP A 170 -9.54 24.71 7.53
C ASP A 170 -8.53 23.62 7.96
N GLU A 171 -8.98 22.61 8.72
CA GLU A 171 -8.16 21.45 9.10
C GLU A 171 -7.81 20.56 7.88
N LEU A 172 -8.77 20.34 6.97
CA LEU A 172 -8.55 19.52 5.77
C LEU A 172 -7.59 20.18 4.77
N GLU A 173 -7.54 21.51 4.66
CA GLU A 173 -6.52 22.20 3.86
C GLU A 173 -5.11 21.96 4.40
N ILE A 174 -4.94 21.93 5.72
CA ILE A 174 -3.65 21.63 6.36
C ILE A 174 -3.23 20.18 6.03
N ILE A 175 -4.16 19.22 6.11
CA ILE A 175 -3.89 17.81 5.80
C ILE A 175 -3.59 17.59 4.31
N ARG A 176 -4.23 18.34 3.40
CA ARG A 176 -4.00 18.21 1.94
C ARG A 176 -2.70 18.85 1.46
N SER A 177 -2.11 19.77 2.24
CA SER A 177 -0.91 20.52 1.86
C SER A 177 0.40 20.00 2.48
N ALA A 178 0.30 19.05 3.42
CA ALA A 178 1.43 18.35 4.04
C ALA A 178 1.78 17.06 3.29
#